data_AF-A0A8J2QPK2-F1
#
_entry.id   AF-A0A8J2QPK2-F1
#
_cell.length_a   1.000
_cell.length_b   1.000
_cell.length_c   1.000
_cell.angle_alpha   90.00
_cell.angle_beta   90.00
_cell.angle_gamma   90.00
#
_symmetry.space_group_name_H-M   'P 1'
#
loop_
_entity.id
_entity.type
_entity.pdbx_description
1 polymer ?
#
loop_
_entity_poly.entity_id
_entity_poly.type
_entity_poly.pdbx_seq_one_letter_code
_entity_poly.pdbx_strand_id
1 'polypeptide(L)'
;MQFSVLTWCKEAMDSETTGSEGSSGVRIVTRKSLFDKMKNENLRNLEEKLCFLRDHLLTQDNLSESQLNKLKRNFSHFKSEMKQRWIKSHKKEEVFLTNNHLWLEGNFEIPVTTKNRQGRPRKSFGESSERSKRRKTEEIRSNVEDGVIVHAAQVELRKSGKRDASRVLQDITSSPTRATKYKKAFDTSKCGKSSRLTPMEALKMFIDADLTRAQYEVIRNTNKKFFPCYSLIQEAKKKCYPPPETITITSTCAETQLQPLIDITVKRLSEFLEEVLLTIKEQERNTLKLICKWGCDGSQQAQYKQKLQNEADSDANIFQSCFVPVRLICGKDNQKVLWENPTPSSARFCRPIRFRFVKETTDVTNAEINYVKNSINNLVATEVDIDGEKFLVHSQFVMTMVDGKVAVVSGLV
;
A
#
# COMPACT_ATOMS: atom_id res chain seq x y z
N MET A 1 9.31 -53.19 12.22
CA MET A 1 10.72 -53.64 12.39
C MET A 1 11.14 -54.32 11.11
N GLN A 2 12.37 -54.05 10.62
CA GLN A 2 12.91 -54.36 9.28
C GLN A 2 12.45 -53.43 8.15
N PHE A 3 13.11 -52.27 8.04
CA PHE A 3 13.48 -51.62 6.78
C PHE A 3 14.35 -50.39 7.12
N SER A 4 15.61 -50.59 7.54
CA SER A 4 16.53 -49.46 7.78
C SER A 4 18.04 -49.81 7.81
N VAL A 5 18.51 -50.80 7.05
CA VAL A 5 19.96 -51.15 7.06
C VAL A 5 20.60 -51.19 5.66
N LEU A 6 19.81 -51.10 4.58
CA LEU A 6 20.34 -51.19 3.20
C LEU A 6 20.71 -49.85 2.54
N THR A 7 20.57 -48.73 3.25
CA THR A 7 20.89 -47.40 2.71
C THR A 7 22.23 -46.83 3.20
N TRP A 8 22.89 -47.50 4.15
CA TRP A 8 24.09 -46.95 4.81
C TRP A 8 25.43 -47.49 4.29
N CYS A 9 25.45 -48.50 3.41
CA CYS A 9 26.69 -49.00 2.80
C CYS A 9 27.02 -48.38 1.43
N LYS A 10 26.19 -47.45 0.93
CA LYS A 10 26.42 -46.79 -0.37
C LYS A 10 27.11 -45.43 -0.25
N GLU A 11 27.21 -44.89 0.96
CA GLU A 11 27.75 -43.55 1.24
C GLU A 11 29.19 -43.55 1.79
N ALA A 12 29.80 -44.72 2.03
CA ALA A 12 31.16 -44.81 2.59
C ALA A 12 32.28 -44.94 1.52
N MET A 13 31.98 -44.72 0.23
CA MET A 13 32.94 -45.00 -0.86
C MET A 13 33.17 -43.82 -1.83
N ASP A 14 32.72 -42.62 -1.48
CA ASP A 14 33.05 -41.37 -2.20
C ASP A 14 34.05 -40.48 -1.43
N SER A 15 34.59 -40.95 -0.30
CA SER A 15 35.63 -40.24 0.46
C SER A 15 37.02 -40.79 0.15
N GLU A 16 37.49 -40.56 -1.08
CA GLU A 16 38.91 -40.39 -1.44
C GLU A 16 39.04 -40.52 -2.96
N THR A 17 38.70 -39.46 -3.68
CA THR A 17 39.29 -39.20 -5.00
C THR A 17 39.16 -37.72 -5.29
N THR A 18 40.29 -37.01 -5.27
CA THR A 18 40.40 -35.64 -5.78
C THR A 18 40.14 -35.66 -7.29
N GLY A 19 38.89 -35.43 -7.67
CA GLY A 19 38.45 -35.31 -9.06
C GLY A 19 38.14 -33.86 -9.39
N SER A 20 39.06 -33.22 -10.10
CA SER A 20 38.83 -31.98 -10.85
C SER A 20 37.50 -32.09 -11.63
N GLU A 21 36.53 -31.24 -11.32
CA GLU A 21 35.33 -31.03 -12.15
C GLU A 21 35.75 -30.45 -13.51
N GLY A 22 36.12 -31.35 -14.41
CA GLY A 22 36.35 -31.09 -15.82
C GLY A 22 35.34 -31.87 -16.65
N SER A 23 34.82 -31.21 -17.69
CA SER A 23 33.84 -31.64 -18.70
C SER A 23 34.18 -32.93 -19.50
N SER A 24 35.00 -33.84 -19.01
CA SER A 24 35.34 -35.09 -19.71
C SER A 24 34.50 -36.24 -19.15
N GLY A 25 33.62 -36.83 -19.98
CA GLY A 25 32.80 -38.01 -19.65
C GLY A 25 33.60 -39.31 -19.42
N VAL A 26 34.60 -39.27 -18.53
CA VAL A 26 35.55 -40.35 -18.21
C VAL A 26 35.82 -40.34 -16.70
N ARG A 27 35.63 -41.48 -16.04
CA ARG A 27 36.06 -41.78 -14.67
C ARG A 27 37.47 -42.37 -14.72
N ILE A 28 38.38 -41.81 -13.94
CA ILE A 28 39.77 -42.28 -13.85
C ILE A 28 39.93 -43.14 -12.59
N VAL A 29 40.49 -44.34 -12.75
CA VAL A 29 40.77 -45.29 -11.66
C VAL A 29 42.24 -45.73 -11.75
N THR A 30 42.92 -45.95 -10.63
CA THR A 30 44.30 -46.45 -10.65
C THR A 30 44.37 -47.94 -10.98
N ARG A 31 45.43 -48.38 -11.67
CA ARG A 31 45.64 -49.80 -11.97
C ARG A 31 45.81 -50.65 -10.72
N LYS A 32 46.34 -50.07 -9.64
CA LYS A 32 46.41 -50.68 -8.30
C LYS A 32 45.02 -51.03 -7.77
N SER A 33 44.06 -50.12 -7.85
CA SER A 33 42.67 -50.38 -7.45
C SER A 33 42.04 -51.53 -8.24
N LEU A 34 42.33 -51.62 -9.55
CA LEU A 34 41.88 -52.74 -10.38
C LEU A 34 42.55 -54.07 -9.98
N PHE A 35 43.84 -54.04 -9.63
CA PHE A 35 44.59 -55.20 -9.17
C PHE A 35 44.09 -55.71 -7.81
N ASP A 36 43.86 -54.82 -6.85
CA ASP A 36 43.33 -55.17 -5.53
C ASP A 36 41.93 -55.74 -5.62
N LYS A 37 41.07 -55.15 -6.47
CA LYS A 37 39.73 -55.65 -6.74
C LYS A 37 39.73 -57.04 -7.36
N MET A 38 40.67 -57.32 -8.26
CA MET A 38 40.88 -58.63 -8.84
C MET A 38 41.42 -59.65 -7.81
N LYS A 39 42.24 -59.20 -6.86
CA LYS A 39 42.82 -60.07 -5.81
C LYS A 39 41.77 -60.55 -4.81
N ASN A 40 40.88 -59.65 -4.39
CA ASN A 40 39.86 -59.91 -3.37
C ASN A 40 38.84 -61.00 -3.78
N GLU A 41 38.83 -61.41 -5.05
CA GLU A 41 38.03 -62.53 -5.55
C GLU A 41 38.75 -63.88 -5.37
N ASN A 42 37.99 -64.88 -4.90
CA ASN A 42 38.49 -66.22 -4.56
C ASN A 42 38.64 -67.15 -5.79
N LEU A 43 39.32 -66.66 -6.84
CA LEU A 43 39.53 -67.33 -8.12
C LEU A 43 40.94 -67.94 -8.22
N ARG A 44 41.07 -69.10 -8.88
CA ARG A 44 42.26 -69.96 -8.77
C ARG A 44 43.44 -69.49 -9.64
N ASN A 45 43.16 -68.87 -10.78
CA ASN A 45 44.19 -68.43 -11.71
C ASN A 45 44.01 -66.96 -12.12
N LEU A 46 45.09 -66.34 -12.60
CA LEU A 46 45.08 -64.94 -13.04
C LEU A 46 44.12 -64.71 -14.23
N GLU A 47 43.88 -65.72 -15.06
CA GLU A 47 43.03 -65.59 -16.25
C GLU A 47 41.55 -65.41 -15.87
N GLU A 48 41.06 -66.25 -14.96
CA GLU A 48 39.71 -66.17 -14.37
C GLU A 48 39.50 -64.82 -13.68
N LYS A 49 40.51 -64.39 -12.92
CA LYS A 49 40.56 -63.10 -12.25
C LYS A 49 40.44 -61.92 -13.23
N LEU A 50 41.16 -61.97 -14.35
CA LEU A 50 41.07 -60.95 -15.41
C LEU A 50 39.75 -61.01 -16.19
N CYS A 51 39.17 -62.20 -16.38
CA CYS A 51 37.86 -62.35 -16.99
C CYS A 51 36.75 -61.79 -16.09
N PHE A 52 36.79 -62.05 -14.78
CA PHE A 52 35.88 -61.43 -13.82
C PHE A 52 35.97 -59.91 -13.87
N LEU A 53 37.19 -59.35 -13.83
CA LEU A 53 37.39 -57.91 -13.86
C LEU A 53 36.82 -57.29 -15.16
N ARG A 54 37.01 -57.97 -16.30
CA ARG A 54 36.42 -57.56 -17.58
C ARG A 54 34.90 -57.49 -17.50
N ASP A 55 34.28 -58.56 -17.02
CA ASP A 55 32.82 -58.70 -17.03
C ASP A 55 32.20 -57.73 -16.01
N HIS A 56 32.86 -57.53 -14.87
CA HIS A 56 32.49 -56.52 -13.89
C HIS A 56 32.52 -55.10 -14.48
N LEU A 57 33.59 -54.72 -15.18
CA LEU A 57 33.68 -53.40 -15.82
C LEU A 57 32.67 -53.21 -16.94
N LEU A 58 32.26 -54.29 -17.62
CA LEU A 58 31.26 -54.23 -18.70
C LEU A 58 29.81 -54.23 -18.21
N THR A 59 29.55 -54.69 -16.97
CA THR A 59 28.20 -54.79 -16.40
C THR A 59 27.82 -53.58 -15.55
N GLN A 60 28.78 -52.73 -15.18
CA GLN A 60 28.54 -51.63 -14.24
C GLN A 60 27.74 -50.44 -14.81
N ASP A 61 27.62 -50.28 -16.13
CA ASP A 61 27.10 -49.03 -16.71
C ASP A 61 26.27 -49.21 -18.01
N ASN A 62 25.27 -48.34 -18.21
CA ASN A 62 24.55 -48.16 -19.49
C ASN A 62 25.46 -47.45 -20.51
N LEU A 63 26.48 -48.15 -21.01
CA LEU A 63 27.44 -47.65 -21.99
C LEU A 63 26.89 -47.73 -23.42
N SER A 64 27.16 -46.71 -24.25
CA SER A 64 26.87 -46.81 -25.69
C SER A 64 27.83 -47.80 -26.36
N GLU A 65 27.44 -48.34 -27.52
CA GLU A 65 28.23 -49.32 -28.27
C GLU A 65 29.66 -48.83 -28.59
N SER A 66 29.82 -47.54 -28.91
CA SER A 66 31.12 -46.92 -29.14
C SER A 66 31.99 -46.84 -27.89
N GLN A 67 31.40 -46.55 -26.72
CA GLN A 67 32.12 -46.50 -25.44
C GLN A 67 32.48 -47.91 -24.95
N LEU A 68 31.60 -48.88 -25.18
CA LEU A 68 31.85 -50.28 -24.88
C LEU A 68 33.04 -50.81 -25.70
N ASN A 69 33.12 -50.45 -26.98
CA ASN A 69 34.25 -50.82 -27.85
C ASN A 69 35.57 -50.16 -27.41
N LYS A 70 35.53 -48.88 -26.99
CA LYS A 70 36.70 -48.19 -26.44
C LYS A 70 37.18 -48.83 -25.14
N LEU A 71 36.26 -49.16 -24.24
CA LEU A 71 36.56 -49.83 -22.97
C LEU A 71 37.14 -51.23 -23.20
N LYS A 72 36.56 -52.03 -24.10
CA LYS A 72 37.10 -53.34 -24.49
C LYS A 72 38.52 -53.25 -25.03
N ARG A 73 38.81 -52.26 -25.88
CA ARG A 73 40.15 -52.04 -26.43
C ARG A 73 41.16 -51.69 -25.33
N ASN A 74 40.82 -50.73 -24.47
CA ASN A 74 41.66 -50.31 -23.36
C ASN A 74 41.92 -51.46 -22.37
N PHE A 75 40.89 -52.24 -22.07
CA PHE A 75 41.03 -53.41 -21.20
C PHE A 75 41.89 -54.50 -21.83
N SER A 76 41.84 -54.70 -23.16
CA SER A 76 42.70 -55.65 -23.86
C SER A 76 44.19 -55.30 -23.71
N HIS A 77 44.53 -54.01 -23.85
CA HIS A 77 45.88 -53.52 -23.61
C HIS A 77 46.32 -53.74 -22.16
N PHE A 78 45.49 -53.35 -21.19
CA PHE A 78 45.74 -53.58 -19.76
C PHE A 78 45.95 -55.08 -19.44
N LYS A 79 45.09 -55.95 -19.99
CA LYS A 79 45.16 -57.40 -19.82
C LYS A 79 46.49 -57.96 -20.33
N SER A 80 46.96 -57.49 -21.49
CA SER A 80 48.23 -57.92 -22.07
C SER A 80 49.42 -57.50 -21.21
N GLU A 81 49.48 -56.21 -20.82
CA GLU A 81 50.54 -55.68 -19.97
C GLU A 81 50.60 -56.38 -18.61
N MET A 82 49.43 -56.61 -18.01
CA MET A 82 49.31 -57.30 -16.73
C MET A 82 49.88 -58.72 -16.81
N LYS A 83 49.55 -59.50 -17.85
CA LYS A 83 50.09 -60.85 -18.05
C LYS A 83 51.61 -60.85 -18.24
N GLN A 84 52.13 -59.96 -19.08
CA GLN A 84 53.57 -59.89 -19.35
C GLN A 84 54.35 -59.55 -18.06
N ARG A 85 53.86 -58.58 -17.28
CA ARG A 85 54.49 -58.18 -16.02
C ARG A 85 54.35 -59.24 -14.93
N TRP A 86 53.23 -59.98 -14.90
CA TRP A 86 53.04 -61.11 -13.99
C TRP A 86 54.02 -62.26 -14.27
N ILE A 87 54.24 -62.59 -15.55
CA ILE A 87 55.22 -63.60 -15.96
C ILE A 87 56.64 -63.16 -15.61
N LYS A 88 57.01 -61.91 -15.92
CA LYS A 88 58.33 -61.35 -15.56
C LYS A 88 58.57 -61.35 -14.05
N SER A 89 57.52 -61.20 -13.25
CA SER A 89 57.57 -61.27 -11.79
C SER A 89 57.49 -62.70 -11.24
N HIS A 90 57.71 -63.70 -12.10
CA HIS A 90 57.73 -65.12 -11.74
C HIS A 90 56.42 -65.60 -11.09
N LYS A 91 55.31 -64.95 -11.42
CA LYS A 91 53.98 -65.19 -10.84
C LYS A 91 53.93 -65.05 -9.31
N LYS A 92 54.90 -64.34 -8.72
CA LYS A 92 54.95 -64.03 -7.28
C LYS A 92 54.42 -62.62 -7.06
N GLU A 93 53.46 -62.50 -6.15
CA GLU A 93 52.77 -61.24 -5.88
C GLU A 93 53.69 -60.16 -5.32
N GLU A 94 54.49 -60.48 -4.30
CA GLU A 94 55.39 -59.53 -3.65
C GLU A 94 56.42 -58.95 -4.64
N VAL A 95 56.93 -59.82 -5.52
CA VAL A 95 57.86 -59.45 -6.60
C VAL A 95 57.15 -58.56 -7.62
N PHE A 96 55.88 -58.84 -7.92
CA PHE A 96 55.09 -58.06 -8.87
C PHE A 96 54.82 -56.65 -8.34
N LEU A 97 54.38 -56.52 -7.09
CA LEU A 97 54.10 -55.22 -6.45
C LEU A 97 55.35 -54.36 -6.34
N THR A 98 56.49 -54.95 -5.98
CA THR A 98 57.76 -54.22 -5.84
C THR A 98 58.28 -53.73 -7.19
N ASN A 99 58.28 -54.59 -8.22
CA ASN A 99 58.88 -54.26 -9.52
C ASN A 99 57.97 -53.41 -10.43
N ASN A 100 56.66 -53.34 -10.16
CA ASN A 100 55.69 -52.66 -11.03
C ASN A 100 54.92 -51.53 -10.31
N HIS A 101 55.39 -51.08 -9.15
CA HIS A 101 54.74 -50.03 -8.34
C HIS A 101 54.38 -48.79 -9.18
N LEU A 102 55.35 -48.21 -9.91
CA LEU A 102 55.13 -47.04 -10.76
C LEU A 102 54.08 -47.27 -11.85
N TRP A 103 53.95 -48.50 -12.36
CA TRP A 103 52.95 -48.84 -13.36
C TRP A 103 51.56 -48.99 -12.73
N LEU A 104 51.47 -49.50 -11.50
CA LEU A 104 50.23 -49.66 -10.74
C LEU A 104 49.63 -48.31 -10.29
N GLU A 105 50.47 -47.30 -10.06
CA GLU A 105 50.04 -45.91 -9.83
C GLU A 105 49.48 -45.24 -11.09
N GLY A 106 49.68 -45.84 -12.26
CA GLY A 106 49.14 -45.34 -13.51
C GLY A 106 47.61 -45.40 -13.60
N ASN A 107 47.07 -44.55 -14.47
CA ASN A 107 45.63 -44.36 -14.65
C ASN A 107 45.02 -45.36 -15.64
N PHE A 108 43.76 -45.73 -15.39
CA PHE A 108 42.87 -46.46 -16.26
C PHE A 108 41.56 -45.66 -16.44
N GLU A 109 41.17 -45.43 -17.68
CA GLU A 109 40.02 -44.59 -18.05
C GLU A 109 38.77 -45.44 -18.31
N ILE A 110 37.70 -45.14 -17.59
CA ILE A 110 36.36 -45.75 -17.74
C ILE A 110 35.39 -44.69 -18.27
N PRO A 111 34.75 -44.85 -19.43
CA PRO A 111 33.77 -43.88 -19.92
C PRO A 111 32.53 -43.77 -19.02
N VAL A 112 31.98 -42.56 -18.82
CA VAL A 112 30.74 -42.34 -18.04
C VAL A 112 29.72 -41.54 -18.85
N THR A 113 28.45 -41.93 -18.79
CA THR A 113 27.32 -41.20 -19.38
C THR A 113 26.92 -40.00 -18.51
N THR A 114 27.23 -38.77 -18.95
CA THR A 114 26.71 -37.55 -18.31
C THR A 114 25.21 -37.43 -18.58
N LYS A 115 24.36 -37.75 -17.60
CA LYS A 115 22.93 -37.41 -17.67
C LYS A 115 22.76 -35.91 -17.47
N ASN A 116 22.69 -35.15 -18.57
CA ASN A 116 22.20 -33.78 -18.53
C ASN A 116 20.76 -33.80 -17.97
N ARG A 117 20.57 -33.37 -16.72
CA ARG A 117 19.23 -33.17 -16.15
C ARG A 117 18.58 -32.02 -16.90
N GLN A 118 17.83 -32.34 -17.97
CA GLN A 118 17.03 -31.37 -18.71
C GLN A 118 15.89 -30.87 -17.81
N GLY A 119 16.19 -29.83 -17.03
CA GLY A 119 15.15 -29.05 -16.37
C GLY A 119 14.36 -28.22 -17.39
N ARG A 120 13.14 -27.83 -17.02
CA ARG A 120 12.33 -26.91 -17.81
C ARG A 120 13.13 -25.63 -18.11
N PRO A 121 13.23 -25.19 -19.37
CA PRO A 121 13.91 -23.94 -19.73
C PRO A 121 13.37 -22.77 -18.89
N ARG A 122 14.28 -22.00 -18.27
CA ARG A 122 13.89 -20.85 -17.46
C ARG A 122 13.49 -19.70 -18.39
N LYS A 123 12.26 -19.22 -18.26
CA LYS A 123 11.80 -17.99 -18.92
C LYS A 123 12.57 -16.78 -18.40
N SER A 124 12.79 -15.78 -19.25
CA SER A 124 13.34 -14.47 -18.86
C SER A 124 12.43 -13.77 -17.83
N PHE A 125 12.93 -12.75 -17.13
CA PHE A 125 12.13 -12.02 -16.14
C PHE A 125 10.92 -11.31 -16.79
N GLY A 126 11.11 -10.69 -17.95
CA GLY A 126 10.05 -9.99 -18.69
C GLY A 126 8.92 -10.90 -19.16
N GLU A 127 9.25 -12.12 -19.61
CA GLU A 127 8.28 -13.10 -20.14
C GLU A 127 7.66 -14.00 -19.06
N SER A 128 8.03 -13.79 -17.80
CA SER A 128 7.49 -14.56 -16.67
C SER A 128 6.14 -14.01 -16.22
N SER A 129 5.27 -14.88 -15.70
CA SER A 129 4.03 -14.46 -15.03
C SER A 129 4.34 -13.70 -13.74
N GLU A 130 3.41 -12.86 -13.26
CA GLU A 130 3.57 -12.10 -12.00
C GLU A 130 3.88 -13.00 -10.80
N ARG A 131 3.24 -14.17 -10.69
CA ARG A 131 3.56 -15.17 -9.65
C ARG A 131 5.02 -15.61 -9.71
N SER A 132 5.54 -15.83 -10.93
CA SER A 132 6.92 -16.24 -11.15
C SER A 132 7.91 -15.11 -10.88
N LYS A 133 7.57 -13.86 -11.25
CA LYS A 133 8.38 -12.67 -10.94
C LYS A 133 8.51 -12.47 -9.43
N ARG A 134 7.40 -12.52 -8.68
CA ARG A 134 7.40 -12.44 -7.21
C ARG A 134 8.33 -13.48 -6.57
N ARG A 135 8.24 -14.75 -7.02
CA ARG A 135 9.13 -15.82 -6.54
C ARG A 135 10.60 -15.56 -6.87
N LYS A 136 10.89 -15.02 -8.05
CA LYS A 136 12.27 -14.69 -8.47
C LYS A 136 12.86 -13.51 -7.68
N THR A 137 12.03 -12.57 -7.24
CA THR A 137 12.46 -11.41 -6.44
C THR A 137 12.41 -11.65 -4.93
N GLU A 138 11.95 -12.83 -4.47
CA GLU A 138 11.76 -13.14 -3.05
C GLU A 138 13.04 -12.93 -2.25
N GLU A 139 14.14 -13.48 -2.73
CA GLU A 139 15.45 -13.37 -2.08
C GLU A 139 15.87 -11.91 -1.86
N ILE A 140 15.62 -11.04 -2.84
CA ILE A 140 15.96 -9.61 -2.75
C ILE A 140 15.06 -8.91 -1.73
N ARG A 141 13.75 -9.22 -1.72
CA ARG A 141 12.79 -8.57 -0.81
C ARG A 141 12.96 -9.01 0.65
N SER A 142 13.45 -10.23 0.88
CA SER A 142 13.65 -10.76 2.24
C SER A 142 14.99 -10.36 2.85
N ASN A 143 16.00 -10.10 2.01
CA ASN A 143 17.37 -9.86 2.48
C ASN A 143 17.84 -8.40 2.36
N VAL A 144 17.09 -7.53 1.67
CA VAL A 144 17.51 -6.14 1.41
C VAL A 144 16.45 -5.16 1.93
N GLU A 145 16.91 -4.10 2.58
CA GLU A 145 16.05 -3.02 3.08
C GLU A 145 15.39 -2.22 1.94
N ASP A 146 14.13 -1.84 2.14
CA ASP A 146 13.31 -1.09 1.19
C ASP A 146 14.00 0.18 0.67
N GLY A 147 14.69 0.94 1.53
CA GLY A 147 15.40 2.16 1.14
C GLY A 147 16.50 1.92 0.11
N VAL A 148 17.25 0.82 0.26
CA VAL A 148 18.32 0.42 -0.67
C VAL A 148 17.73 0.01 -2.01
N ILE A 149 16.62 -0.74 -2.00
CA ILE A 149 15.91 -1.15 -3.22
C ILE A 149 15.41 0.07 -4.00
N VAL A 150 14.80 1.04 -3.31
CA VAL A 150 14.30 2.28 -3.95
C VAL A 150 15.45 3.10 -4.53
N HIS A 151 16.56 3.25 -3.80
CA HIS A 151 17.72 4.00 -4.28
C HIS A 151 18.36 3.34 -5.51
N ALA A 152 18.54 2.01 -5.48
CA ALA A 152 19.06 1.26 -6.63
C ALA A 152 18.16 1.41 -7.86
N ALA A 153 16.84 1.35 -7.69
CA ALA A 153 15.88 1.60 -8.77
C ALA A 153 15.98 3.03 -9.33
N GLN A 154 16.17 4.05 -8.49
CA GLN A 154 16.37 5.44 -8.93
C GLN A 154 17.62 5.59 -9.80
N VAL A 155 18.74 4.94 -9.42
CA VAL A 155 20.00 4.98 -10.16
C VAL A 155 19.86 4.30 -11.52
N GLU A 156 19.23 3.12 -11.57
CA GLU A 156 19.05 2.39 -12.83
C GLU A 156 18.11 3.13 -13.80
N LEU A 157 17.07 3.79 -13.28
CA LEU A 157 16.19 4.66 -14.09
C LEU A 157 16.94 5.85 -14.67
N ARG A 158 17.91 6.45 -13.93
CA ARG A 158 18.76 7.52 -14.48
C ARG A 158 19.71 7.01 -15.54
N LYS A 159 20.35 5.86 -15.28
CA LYS A 159 21.28 5.21 -16.21
C LYS A 159 20.61 4.83 -17.54
N SER A 160 19.36 4.36 -17.48
CA SER A 160 18.54 4.05 -18.65
C SER A 160 17.90 5.28 -19.33
N GLY A 161 18.25 6.51 -18.90
CA GLY A 161 17.78 7.77 -19.50
C GLY A 161 16.39 8.21 -19.05
N LYS A 162 15.69 7.44 -18.21
CA LYS A 162 14.34 7.72 -17.69
C LYS A 162 14.39 8.67 -16.49
N ARG A 163 14.90 9.88 -16.70
CA ARG A 163 15.11 10.89 -15.65
C ARG A 163 13.83 11.27 -14.91
N ASP A 164 12.73 11.46 -15.64
CA ASP A 164 11.44 11.83 -15.02
C ASP A 164 10.89 10.72 -14.13
N ALA A 165 10.99 9.45 -14.55
CA ALA A 165 10.56 8.32 -13.73
C ALA A 165 11.36 8.21 -12.43
N SER A 166 12.68 8.47 -12.49
CA SER A 166 13.54 8.53 -11.30
C SER A 166 13.12 9.66 -10.36
N ARG A 167 12.77 10.83 -10.91
CA ARG A 167 12.32 11.99 -10.13
C ARG A 167 10.97 11.76 -9.47
N VAL A 168 10.02 11.15 -10.18
CA VAL A 168 8.73 10.74 -9.61
C VAL A 168 8.93 9.74 -8.47
N LEU A 169 9.80 8.74 -8.66
CA LEU A 169 10.12 7.76 -7.62
C LEU A 169 10.71 8.45 -6.37
N GLN A 170 11.58 9.44 -6.55
CA GLN A 170 12.12 10.25 -5.44
C GLN A 170 11.03 11.06 -4.72
N ASP A 171 10.16 11.71 -5.48
CA ASP A 171 9.06 12.51 -4.94
C ASP A 171 8.09 11.67 -4.11
N ILE A 172 7.66 10.50 -4.61
CA ILE A 172 6.69 9.66 -3.88
C ILE A 172 7.28 9.04 -2.61
N THR A 173 8.60 8.78 -2.57
CA THR A 173 9.27 8.28 -1.37
C THR A 173 9.48 9.37 -0.32
N SER A 174 9.54 10.65 -0.71
CA SER A 174 9.76 11.77 0.23
C SER A 174 8.59 12.05 1.17
N SER A 175 7.35 11.74 0.77
CA SER A 175 6.16 11.91 1.62
C SER A 175 5.03 11.00 1.16
N PRO A 176 4.34 10.27 2.08
CA PRO A 176 3.20 9.43 1.75
C PRO A 176 2.07 10.19 1.04
N THR A 177 1.86 11.47 1.38
CA THR A 177 0.82 12.33 0.79
C THR A 177 1.10 12.71 -0.67
N ARG A 178 2.36 12.60 -1.12
CA ARG A 178 2.74 12.97 -2.48
C ARG A 178 2.33 11.88 -3.46
N ALA A 179 2.47 10.61 -3.07
CA ALA A 179 2.03 9.47 -3.87
C ALA A 179 0.52 9.52 -4.20
N THR A 180 -0.32 9.86 -3.23
CA THR A 180 -1.77 10.00 -3.44
C THR A 180 -2.11 11.17 -4.35
N LYS A 181 -1.42 12.31 -4.24
CA LYS A 181 -1.57 13.45 -5.16
C LYS A 181 -1.24 13.07 -6.60
N TYR A 182 -0.13 12.36 -6.82
CA TYR A 182 0.23 11.85 -8.15
C TYR A 182 -0.84 10.90 -8.69
N LYS A 183 -1.36 9.99 -7.86
CA LYS A 183 -2.44 9.07 -8.24
C LYS A 183 -3.71 9.84 -8.65
N LYS A 184 -4.19 10.77 -7.82
CA LYS A 184 -5.38 11.59 -8.13
C LYS A 184 -5.19 12.43 -9.40
N ALA A 185 -4.03 13.07 -9.57
CA ALA A 185 -3.73 13.85 -10.76
C ALA A 185 -3.72 12.96 -12.02
N PHE A 186 -3.13 11.77 -11.93
CA PHE A 186 -3.12 10.80 -13.01
C PHE A 186 -4.53 10.28 -13.33
N ASP A 187 -5.31 9.89 -12.33
CA ASP A 187 -6.69 9.43 -12.50
C ASP A 187 -7.58 10.54 -13.10
N THR A 188 -7.42 11.78 -12.65
CA THR A 188 -8.08 12.97 -13.21
C THR A 188 -7.68 13.20 -14.67
N SER A 189 -6.41 12.99 -15.01
CA SER A 189 -5.93 13.11 -16.39
C SER A 189 -6.45 11.98 -17.29
N LYS A 190 -6.57 10.77 -16.74
CA LYS A 190 -6.99 9.56 -17.46
C LYS A 190 -8.50 9.52 -17.71
N CYS A 191 -9.29 10.08 -16.78
CA CYS A 191 -10.73 10.24 -16.94
C CYS A 191 -11.10 11.37 -17.92
N GLY A 192 -10.11 12.15 -18.38
CA GLY A 192 -10.32 13.41 -19.07
C GLY A 192 -10.86 14.45 -18.08
N LYS A 193 -10.44 15.72 -18.19
CA LYS A 193 -11.17 16.79 -17.52
C LYS A 193 -12.62 16.67 -17.96
N SER A 194 -13.52 16.36 -17.03
CA SER A 194 -14.96 16.43 -17.30
C SER A 194 -15.21 17.76 -18.01
N SER A 195 -15.72 17.70 -19.23
CA SER A 195 -16.08 18.89 -20.00
C SER A 195 -17.22 19.68 -19.36
N ARG A 196 -17.71 19.22 -18.20
CA ARG A 196 -18.80 19.74 -17.40
C ARG A 196 -18.34 20.04 -15.97
N LEU A 197 -18.68 21.23 -15.51
CA LEU A 197 -18.53 21.68 -14.13
C LEU A 197 -19.41 20.84 -13.20
N THR A 198 -18.87 20.42 -12.05
CA THR A 198 -19.66 19.64 -11.09
C THR A 198 -20.77 20.52 -10.48
N PRO A 199 -21.88 19.93 -9.98
CA PRO A 199 -22.95 20.71 -9.35
C PRO A 199 -22.47 21.57 -8.16
N MET A 200 -21.49 21.08 -7.39
CA MET A 200 -20.94 21.81 -6.23
C MET A 200 -20.03 22.96 -6.66
N GLU A 201 -19.19 22.78 -7.68
CA GLU A 201 -18.38 23.86 -8.25
C GLU A 201 -19.26 24.94 -8.90
N ALA A 202 -20.32 24.53 -9.60
CA ALA A 202 -21.29 25.45 -10.17
C ALA A 202 -22.06 26.21 -9.09
N LEU A 203 -22.44 25.55 -7.99
CA LEU A 203 -23.04 26.21 -6.84
C LEU A 203 -22.07 27.20 -6.17
N LYS A 204 -20.80 26.86 -6.05
CA LYS A 204 -19.76 27.77 -5.54
C LYS A 204 -19.69 29.04 -6.39
N MET A 205 -19.55 28.88 -7.72
CA MET A 205 -19.54 30.01 -8.66
C MET A 205 -20.83 30.85 -8.55
N PHE A 206 -21.99 30.19 -8.47
CA PHE A 206 -23.29 30.83 -8.35
C PHE A 206 -23.39 31.73 -7.11
N ILE A 207 -22.90 31.26 -5.95
CA ILE A 207 -22.90 32.03 -4.69
C ILE A 207 -21.82 33.12 -4.71
N ASP A 208 -20.60 32.79 -5.15
CA ASP A 208 -19.47 33.72 -5.11
C ASP A 208 -19.66 34.93 -6.03
N ALA A 209 -20.36 34.75 -7.15
CA ALA A 209 -20.70 35.81 -8.09
C ALA A 209 -22.08 36.45 -7.84
N ASP A 210 -22.76 36.07 -6.74
CA ASP A 210 -24.09 36.56 -6.35
C ASP A 210 -25.11 36.54 -7.50
N LEU A 211 -25.15 35.41 -8.22
CA LEU A 211 -25.98 35.27 -9.41
C LEU A 211 -27.43 35.00 -9.05
N THR A 212 -28.34 35.65 -9.76
CA THR A 212 -29.74 35.24 -9.84
C THR A 212 -29.88 33.98 -10.72
N ARG A 213 -30.98 33.25 -10.56
CA ARG A 213 -31.31 32.11 -11.43
C ARG A 213 -31.33 32.52 -12.92
N ALA A 214 -31.88 33.70 -13.22
CA ALA A 214 -31.96 34.19 -14.60
C ALA A 214 -30.57 34.44 -15.20
N GLN A 215 -29.69 35.13 -14.46
CA GLN A 215 -28.30 35.35 -14.88
C GLN A 215 -27.54 34.04 -15.06
N TYR A 216 -27.74 33.07 -14.16
CA TYR A 216 -27.13 31.75 -14.30
C TYR A 216 -27.59 31.02 -15.56
N GLU A 217 -28.89 31.04 -15.88
CA GLU A 217 -29.40 30.40 -17.11
C GLU A 217 -28.88 31.11 -18.38
N VAL A 218 -28.69 32.43 -18.35
CA VAL A 218 -28.02 33.16 -19.46
C VAL A 218 -26.59 32.66 -19.64
N ILE A 219 -25.81 32.55 -18.57
CA ILE A 219 -24.43 32.01 -18.61
C ILE A 219 -24.44 30.57 -19.09
N ARG A 220 -25.35 29.74 -18.58
CA ARG A 220 -25.48 28.35 -19.02
C ARG A 220 -25.82 28.23 -20.51
N ASN A 221 -26.62 29.13 -21.04
CA ASN A 221 -26.98 29.11 -22.46
C ASN A 221 -25.79 29.37 -23.40
N THR A 222 -24.73 30.03 -22.92
CA THR A 222 -23.49 30.18 -23.72
C THR A 222 -22.74 28.86 -23.87
N ASN A 223 -22.78 27.98 -22.85
CA ASN A 223 -22.18 26.64 -22.92
C ASN A 223 -22.94 25.60 -22.07
N LYS A 224 -23.98 25.01 -22.66
CA LYS A 224 -24.84 24.01 -22.01
C LYS A 224 -24.12 22.70 -21.65
N LYS A 225 -23.00 22.41 -22.31
CA LYS A 225 -22.19 21.21 -22.04
C LYS A 225 -21.35 21.41 -20.79
N PHE A 226 -20.82 22.62 -20.59
CA PHE A 226 -19.98 22.97 -19.45
C PHE A 226 -20.79 23.24 -18.18
N PHE A 227 -21.85 24.04 -18.26
CA PHE A 227 -22.62 24.43 -17.07
C PHE A 227 -23.78 23.46 -16.78
N PRO A 228 -23.88 22.91 -15.55
CA PRO A 228 -25.00 22.04 -15.19
C PRO A 228 -26.33 22.81 -15.20
N CYS A 229 -27.44 22.13 -15.39
CA CYS A 229 -28.76 22.76 -15.27
C CYS A 229 -29.02 23.21 -13.83
N TYR A 230 -29.84 24.26 -13.68
CA TYR A 230 -30.12 24.83 -12.36
C TYR A 230 -30.75 23.81 -11.39
N SER A 231 -31.47 22.80 -11.88
CA SER A 231 -32.01 21.73 -11.03
C SER A 231 -30.92 20.98 -10.25
N LEU A 232 -29.76 20.72 -10.88
CA LEU A 232 -28.62 20.06 -10.21
C LEU A 232 -27.97 20.98 -9.17
N ILE A 233 -27.93 22.29 -9.42
CA ILE A 233 -27.48 23.27 -8.42
C ILE A 233 -28.47 23.30 -7.25
N GLN A 234 -29.78 23.26 -7.53
CA GLN A 234 -30.81 23.23 -6.50
C GLN A 234 -30.70 21.97 -5.62
N GLU A 235 -30.42 20.81 -6.21
CA GLU A 235 -30.11 19.59 -5.45
C GLU A 235 -28.85 19.75 -4.60
N ALA A 236 -27.78 20.35 -5.16
CA ALA A 236 -26.58 20.66 -4.39
C ALA A 236 -26.87 21.62 -3.22
N LYS A 237 -27.74 22.63 -3.40
CA LYS A 237 -28.21 23.51 -2.31
C LYS A 237 -28.95 22.74 -1.24
N LYS A 238 -29.86 21.85 -1.63
CA LYS A 238 -30.63 21.01 -0.68
C LYS A 238 -29.72 20.14 0.19
N LYS A 239 -28.63 19.59 -0.38
CA LYS A 239 -27.61 18.84 0.37
C LYS A 239 -26.87 19.68 1.42
N CYS A 240 -26.95 21.02 1.33
CA CYS A 240 -26.32 21.95 2.26
C CYS A 240 -27.23 22.35 3.43
N TYR A 241 -28.50 21.93 3.43
CA TYR A 241 -29.48 22.31 4.44
C TYR A 241 -29.65 21.21 5.50
N PRO A 242 -29.88 21.59 6.76
CA PRO A 242 -30.29 20.63 7.78
C PRO A 242 -31.67 20.02 7.42
N PRO A 243 -32.06 18.92 8.07
CA PRO A 243 -33.34 18.25 7.79
C PRO A 243 -34.53 19.22 7.92
N PRO A 244 -35.50 19.23 7.00
CA PRO A 244 -36.61 20.19 7.00
C PRO A 244 -37.40 20.22 8.30
N GLU A 245 -37.67 19.06 8.90
CA GLU A 245 -38.33 18.90 10.21
C GLU A 245 -37.63 19.62 11.38
N THR A 246 -36.36 20.00 11.22
CA THR A 246 -35.58 20.69 12.28
C THR A 246 -35.56 22.22 12.13
N ILE A 247 -36.20 22.72 11.06
CA ILE A 247 -36.29 24.14 10.74
C ILE A 247 -37.71 24.62 11.05
N THR A 248 -37.84 25.60 11.93
CA THR A 248 -39.13 26.22 12.25
C THR A 248 -39.15 27.64 11.70
N ILE A 249 -40.13 27.94 10.84
CA ILE A 249 -40.31 29.26 10.23
C ILE A 249 -41.70 29.78 10.63
N THR A 250 -41.74 30.95 11.25
CA THR A 250 -42.95 31.70 11.59
C THR A 250 -42.90 33.08 10.95
N SER A 251 -43.96 33.89 11.14
CA SER A 251 -43.97 35.26 10.63
C SER A 251 -42.93 36.18 11.31
N THR A 252 -42.51 35.86 12.53
CA THR A 252 -41.63 36.69 13.36
C THR A 252 -40.27 36.06 13.63
N CYS A 253 -40.05 34.81 13.24
CA CYS A 253 -38.84 34.05 13.56
C CYS A 253 -38.55 33.02 12.47
N ALA A 254 -37.27 32.73 12.23
CA ALA A 254 -36.96 31.33 11.95
C ALA A 254 -35.74 30.85 12.72
N GLU A 255 -35.83 29.58 13.08
CA GLU A 255 -34.83 28.90 13.86
C GLU A 255 -34.53 27.53 13.27
N THR A 256 -33.28 27.13 13.46
CA THR A 256 -32.81 25.79 13.19
C THR A 256 -32.31 25.21 14.50
N GLN A 257 -32.71 23.98 14.82
CA GLN A 257 -32.18 23.29 15.99
C GLN A 257 -30.64 23.19 15.94
N LEU A 258 -29.99 23.45 17.06
CA LEU A 258 -28.52 23.57 17.10
C LEU A 258 -27.81 22.25 16.75
N GLN A 259 -28.33 21.10 17.19
CA GLN A 259 -27.71 19.80 16.94
C GLN A 259 -27.65 19.46 15.42
N PRO A 260 -28.76 19.46 14.66
CA PRO A 260 -28.72 19.24 13.21
C PRO A 260 -27.82 20.23 12.44
N LEU A 261 -27.75 21.49 12.91
CA LEU A 261 -26.91 22.51 12.28
C LEU A 261 -25.41 22.25 12.52
N ILE A 262 -25.06 21.70 13.68
CA ILE A 262 -23.70 21.24 13.97
C ILE A 262 -23.39 19.96 13.21
N ASP A 263 -24.31 19.00 13.18
CA ASP A 263 -24.12 17.72 12.48
C ASP A 263 -23.80 17.94 11.00
N ILE A 264 -24.55 18.81 10.31
CA ILE A 264 -24.26 19.14 8.91
C ILE A 264 -22.95 19.91 8.75
N THR A 265 -22.58 20.75 9.72
CA THR A 265 -21.31 21.49 9.69
C THR A 265 -20.13 20.54 9.84
N VAL A 266 -20.19 19.64 10.80
CA VAL A 266 -19.18 18.60 11.04
C VAL A 266 -19.10 17.68 9.84
N LYS A 267 -20.22 17.15 9.33
CA LYS A 267 -20.23 16.26 8.17
C LYS A 267 -19.54 16.87 6.96
N ARG A 268 -19.86 18.12 6.63
CA ARG A 268 -19.24 18.83 5.50
C ARG A 268 -17.77 19.15 5.72
N LEU A 269 -17.40 19.48 6.96
CA LEU A 269 -16.00 19.69 7.31
C LEU A 269 -15.21 18.39 7.20
N SER A 270 -15.80 17.27 7.62
CA SER A 270 -15.23 15.94 7.52
C SER A 270 -15.06 15.47 6.07
N GLU A 271 -16.04 15.72 5.19
CA GLU A 271 -15.92 15.49 3.74
C GLU A 271 -14.75 16.31 3.14
N PHE A 272 -14.57 17.55 3.59
CA PHE A 272 -13.46 18.39 3.14
C PHE A 272 -12.09 17.90 3.67
N LEU A 273 -12.07 17.34 4.88
CA LEU A 273 -10.87 16.87 5.58
C LEU A 273 -10.65 15.37 5.49
N GLU A 274 -11.34 14.67 4.58
CA GLU A 274 -11.32 13.21 4.42
C GLU A 274 -9.89 12.64 4.52
N GLU A 275 -8.96 13.17 3.72
CA GLU A 275 -7.57 12.71 3.71
C GLU A 275 -6.87 12.88 5.07
N VAL A 276 -7.13 14.00 5.76
CA VAL A 276 -6.53 14.32 7.06
C VAL A 276 -7.09 13.39 8.13
N LEU A 277 -8.41 13.17 8.12
CA LEU A 277 -9.09 12.32 9.08
C LEU A 277 -8.65 10.85 8.96
N LEU A 278 -8.45 10.35 7.74
CA LEU A 278 -7.95 8.99 7.51
C LEU A 278 -6.51 8.76 8.01
N THR A 279 -5.72 9.82 8.24
CA THR A 279 -4.38 9.68 8.86
C THR A 279 -4.42 9.47 10.38
N ILE A 280 -5.59 9.65 11.00
CA ILE A 280 -5.75 9.58 12.46
C ILE A 280 -5.84 8.13 12.91
N LYS A 281 -5.07 7.80 13.96
CA LYS A 281 -5.08 6.48 14.59
C LYS A 281 -6.44 6.19 15.21
N GLU A 282 -6.89 4.94 15.14
CA GLU A 282 -8.20 4.50 15.64
C GLU A 282 -8.51 4.96 17.07
N GLN A 283 -7.53 4.89 17.97
CA GLN A 283 -7.62 5.31 19.37
C GLN A 283 -7.92 6.81 19.55
N GLU A 284 -7.51 7.65 18.59
CA GLU A 284 -7.66 9.10 18.64
C GLU A 284 -8.96 9.58 17.96
N ARG A 285 -9.65 8.72 17.19
CA ARG A 285 -10.85 9.10 16.41
C ARG A 285 -12.05 9.52 17.27
N ASN A 286 -12.09 9.08 18.52
CA ASN A 286 -13.12 9.45 19.50
C ASN A 286 -12.77 10.71 20.31
N THR A 287 -11.61 11.32 20.05
CA THR A 287 -11.12 12.50 20.79
C THR A 287 -11.25 13.79 19.99
N LEU A 288 -11.92 13.75 18.83
CA LEU A 288 -12.06 14.92 17.97
C LEU A 288 -12.92 15.97 18.66
N LYS A 289 -12.44 17.21 18.59
CA LYS A 289 -13.17 18.35 19.15
C LYS A 289 -13.22 19.51 18.16
N LEU A 290 -14.42 19.95 17.83
CA LEU A 290 -14.68 21.15 17.05
C LEU A 290 -14.93 22.32 18.01
N ILE A 291 -14.02 23.30 18.00
CA ILE A 291 -14.19 24.56 18.73
C ILE A 291 -14.96 25.52 17.85
N CYS A 292 -16.08 26.01 18.37
CA CYS A 292 -16.95 27.00 17.75
C CYS A 292 -16.98 28.27 18.61
N LYS A 293 -17.01 29.43 17.97
CA LYS A 293 -17.42 30.68 18.63
C LYS A 293 -18.87 30.99 18.30
N TRP A 294 -19.58 31.64 19.20
CA TRP A 294 -20.96 32.05 18.96
C TRP A 294 -21.28 33.37 19.67
N GLY A 295 -22.45 33.92 19.32
CA GLY A 295 -23.03 35.09 19.97
C GLY A 295 -24.31 35.55 19.28
N CYS A 296 -24.75 36.74 19.64
CA CYS A 296 -25.98 37.34 19.11
C CYS A 296 -25.80 38.85 18.92
N ASP A 297 -26.53 39.39 17.95
CA ASP A 297 -26.45 40.80 17.57
C ASP A 297 -27.78 41.30 17.01
N GLY A 298 -28.04 42.60 17.17
CA GLY A 298 -29.23 43.31 16.71
C GLY A 298 -28.92 44.31 15.62
N SER A 299 -29.83 44.46 14.66
CA SER A 299 -29.75 45.48 13.61
C SER A 299 -31.12 46.06 13.27
N GLN A 300 -31.13 47.25 12.69
CA GLN A 300 -32.32 47.91 12.17
C GLN A 300 -32.37 47.78 10.65
N GLN A 301 -33.56 47.65 10.09
CA GLN A 301 -33.76 47.55 8.65
C GLN A 301 -34.99 48.34 8.18
N ALA A 302 -35.03 48.62 6.88
CA ALA A 302 -36.22 49.18 6.25
C ALA A 302 -37.37 48.16 6.32
N GLN A 303 -38.54 48.62 6.75
CA GLN A 303 -39.72 47.76 6.84
C GLN A 303 -40.13 47.27 5.45
N TYR A 304 -40.26 45.95 5.32
CA TYR A 304 -40.74 45.31 4.11
C TYR A 304 -42.28 45.22 4.09
N LYS A 305 -42.94 45.58 5.21
CA LYS A 305 -44.38 45.43 5.45
C LYS A 305 -44.81 43.97 5.31
N GLN A 306 -44.01 43.07 5.89
CA GLN A 306 -44.34 41.66 5.93
C GLN A 306 -45.71 41.45 6.60
N LYS A 307 -46.50 40.49 6.11
CA LYS A 307 -47.77 40.12 6.76
C LYS A 307 -47.45 39.39 8.07
N LEU A 308 -47.61 40.09 9.18
CA LEU A 308 -47.43 39.56 10.52
C LEU A 308 -48.77 39.06 11.08
N GLN A 309 -48.70 38.13 12.01
CA GLN A 309 -49.92 37.58 12.65
C GLN A 309 -50.53 38.58 13.64
N ASN A 310 -49.70 39.35 14.34
CA ASN A 310 -50.15 40.38 15.28
C ASN A 310 -49.86 41.77 14.71
N GLU A 311 -50.79 42.71 14.92
CA GLU A 311 -50.66 44.10 14.48
C GLU A 311 -49.57 44.88 15.26
N ALA A 312 -49.16 44.40 16.43
CA ALA A 312 -48.11 44.99 17.25
C ALA A 312 -46.69 44.57 16.83
N ASP A 313 -46.56 43.49 16.04
CA ASP A 313 -45.25 43.02 15.59
C ASP A 313 -44.71 43.92 14.48
N SER A 314 -43.39 44.03 14.37
CA SER A 314 -42.74 44.83 13.32
C SER A 314 -41.49 44.16 12.76
N ASP A 315 -41.31 44.25 11.45
CA ASP A 315 -40.12 43.79 10.73
C ASP A 315 -38.97 44.82 10.71
N ALA A 316 -39.13 45.96 11.39
CA ALA A 316 -38.13 47.04 11.41
C ALA A 316 -36.81 46.68 12.12
N ASN A 317 -36.83 45.71 13.03
CA ASN A 317 -35.65 45.31 13.79
C ASN A 317 -35.43 43.81 13.60
N ILE A 318 -34.17 43.43 13.44
CA ILE A 318 -33.74 42.04 13.37
C ILE A 318 -32.78 41.75 14.51
N PHE A 319 -32.94 40.60 15.15
CA PHE A 319 -32.06 40.08 16.16
C PHE A 319 -31.68 38.65 15.78
N GLN A 320 -30.38 38.36 15.73
CA GLN A 320 -29.87 37.08 15.23
C GLN A 320 -28.87 36.47 16.20
N SER A 321 -28.89 35.14 16.32
CA SER A 321 -27.87 34.35 16.98
C SER A 321 -27.18 33.42 15.98
N CYS A 322 -25.86 33.38 16.03
CA CYS A 322 -25.02 32.67 15.06
C CYS A 322 -23.83 32.00 15.74
N PHE A 323 -23.28 30.98 15.09
CA PHE A 323 -21.97 30.42 15.46
C PHE A 323 -21.03 30.31 14.26
N VAL A 324 -19.73 30.20 14.54
CA VAL A 324 -18.67 30.01 13.56
C VAL A 324 -17.77 28.87 14.02
N PRO A 325 -17.56 27.82 13.20
CA PRO A 325 -16.53 26.82 13.49
C PRO A 325 -15.14 27.47 13.34
N VAL A 326 -14.27 27.29 14.34
CA VAL A 326 -12.96 27.94 14.42
C VAL A 326 -11.82 26.94 14.22
N ARG A 327 -11.85 25.81 14.93
CA ARG A 327 -10.73 24.87 14.91
C ARG A 327 -11.20 23.44 15.17
N LEU A 328 -10.67 22.49 14.42
CA LEU A 328 -10.84 21.05 14.67
C LEU A 328 -9.52 20.50 15.21
N ILE A 329 -9.58 19.89 16.39
CA ILE A 329 -8.40 19.35 17.10
C ILE A 329 -8.59 17.87 17.45
N CYS A 330 -7.48 17.20 17.71
CA CYS A 330 -7.42 15.77 18.03
C CYS A 330 -6.42 15.49 19.17
N GLY A 331 -6.74 14.51 20.02
CA GLY A 331 -5.90 14.06 21.13
C GLY A 331 -6.35 14.59 22.50
N LYS A 332 -6.03 13.84 23.56
CA LYS A 332 -6.43 14.13 24.95
C LYS A 332 -5.88 15.46 25.51
N ASP A 333 -4.76 15.94 24.95
CA ASP A 333 -4.09 17.19 25.36
C ASP A 333 -4.26 18.34 24.34
N ASN A 334 -5.24 18.27 23.42
CA ASN A 334 -5.50 19.30 22.40
C ASN A 334 -4.29 19.65 21.49
N GLN A 335 -3.25 18.81 21.41
CA GLN A 335 -1.99 19.18 20.75
C GLN A 335 -2.02 19.18 19.21
N LYS A 336 -2.92 18.41 18.58
CA LYS A 336 -2.93 18.29 17.10
C LYS A 336 -4.07 19.10 16.52
N VAL A 337 -3.73 20.16 15.79
CA VAL A 337 -4.69 20.94 14.99
C VAL A 337 -4.83 20.27 13.63
N LEU A 338 -6.05 19.81 13.32
CA LEU A 338 -6.36 19.17 12.04
C LEU A 338 -6.86 20.19 11.02
N TRP A 339 -7.58 21.21 11.50
CA TRP A 339 -8.09 22.28 10.68
C TRP A 339 -8.27 23.56 11.50
N GLU A 340 -8.02 24.68 10.84
CA GLU A 340 -8.25 26.01 11.37
C GLU A 340 -8.98 26.84 10.31
N ASN A 341 -10.00 27.57 10.75
CA ASN A 341 -10.77 28.44 9.88
C ASN A 341 -9.87 29.58 9.38
N PRO A 342 -9.66 29.73 8.06
CA PRO A 342 -8.77 30.76 7.52
C PRO A 342 -9.35 32.18 7.67
N THR A 343 -10.66 32.31 7.84
CA THR A 343 -11.35 33.60 7.96
C THR A 343 -12.43 33.54 9.04
N PRO A 344 -12.04 33.48 10.33
CA PRO A 344 -12.98 33.23 11.43
C PRO A 344 -13.95 34.39 11.67
N SER A 345 -13.70 35.58 11.14
CA SER A 345 -14.60 36.75 11.24
C SER A 345 -15.40 37.00 9.96
N SER A 346 -15.32 36.13 8.96
CA SER A 346 -16.08 36.26 7.72
C SER A 346 -17.51 35.74 7.87
N ALA A 347 -18.47 36.46 7.27
CA ALA A 347 -19.85 36.00 7.17
C ALA A 347 -19.99 34.63 6.47
N ARG A 348 -19.01 34.22 5.64
CA ARG A 348 -19.01 32.94 4.91
C ARG A 348 -19.03 31.70 5.80
N PHE A 349 -18.50 31.82 7.03
CA PHE A 349 -18.49 30.74 8.02
C PHE A 349 -19.47 31.00 9.17
N CYS A 350 -20.23 32.09 9.12
CA CYS A 350 -21.22 32.45 10.13
C CYS A 350 -22.52 31.67 9.87
N ARG A 351 -22.78 30.65 10.70
CA ARG A 351 -23.95 29.79 10.63
C ARG A 351 -25.08 30.40 11.47
N PRO A 352 -26.22 30.76 10.87
CA PRO A 352 -27.35 31.28 11.62
C PRO A 352 -28.04 30.16 12.40
N ILE A 353 -28.22 30.38 13.71
CA ILE A 353 -28.99 29.50 14.60
C ILE A 353 -30.45 29.93 14.57
N ARG A 354 -30.68 31.22 14.86
CA ARG A 354 -32.01 31.80 14.94
C ARG A 354 -32.01 33.26 14.52
N PHE A 355 -33.03 33.65 13.77
CA PHE A 355 -33.32 35.04 13.43
C PHE A 355 -34.72 35.41 13.92
N ARG A 356 -34.87 36.63 14.44
CA ARG A 356 -36.13 37.13 15.01
C ARG A 356 -36.36 38.57 14.60
N PHE A 357 -37.60 38.91 14.25
CA PHE A 357 -38.03 40.29 14.07
C PHE A 357 -38.41 40.91 15.41
N VAL A 358 -37.39 41.31 16.18
CA VAL A 358 -37.55 41.89 17.50
C VAL A 358 -36.46 42.92 17.74
N LYS A 359 -36.79 43.98 18.49
CA LYS A 359 -35.81 44.96 18.92
C LYS A 359 -34.88 44.34 19.96
N GLU A 360 -33.59 44.60 19.83
CA GLU A 360 -32.61 44.20 20.83
C GLU A 360 -32.85 44.95 22.16
N THR A 361 -33.14 44.17 23.20
CA THR A 361 -33.28 44.63 24.58
C THR A 361 -32.52 43.67 25.50
N THR A 362 -32.19 44.12 26.72
CA THR A 362 -31.49 43.29 27.72
C THR A 362 -32.20 41.96 27.97
N ASP A 363 -33.53 41.98 28.06
CA ASP A 363 -34.33 40.77 28.29
C ASP A 363 -34.30 39.80 27.11
N VAL A 364 -34.40 40.33 25.89
CA VAL A 364 -34.31 39.53 24.66
C VAL A 364 -32.92 38.90 24.54
N THR A 365 -31.87 39.68 24.81
CA THR A 365 -30.48 39.20 24.80
C THR A 365 -30.28 38.09 25.84
N ASN A 366 -30.72 38.28 27.08
CA ASN A 366 -30.60 37.26 28.13
C ASN A 366 -31.39 35.99 27.80
N ALA A 367 -32.61 36.13 27.29
CA ALA A 367 -33.44 35.01 26.86
C ALA A 367 -32.77 34.22 25.72
N GLU A 368 -32.17 34.90 24.75
CA GLU A 368 -31.45 34.26 23.64
C GLU A 368 -30.19 33.52 24.13
N ILE A 369 -29.43 34.16 25.01
CA ILE A 369 -28.22 33.56 25.58
C ILE A 369 -28.58 32.27 26.34
N ASN A 370 -29.61 32.33 27.19
CA ASN A 370 -30.06 31.17 27.95
C ASN A 370 -30.59 30.08 27.02
N TYR A 371 -31.34 30.45 25.97
CA TYR A 371 -31.80 29.51 24.96
C TYR A 371 -30.63 28.76 24.29
N VAL A 372 -29.64 29.50 23.77
CA VAL A 372 -28.49 28.88 23.09
C VAL A 372 -27.61 28.08 24.06
N LYS A 373 -27.37 28.59 25.28
CA LYS A 373 -26.63 27.84 26.33
C LYS A 373 -27.32 26.53 26.68
N ASN A 374 -28.65 26.53 26.84
CA ASN A 374 -29.41 25.31 27.09
C ASN A 374 -29.31 24.34 25.91
N SER A 375 -29.36 24.83 24.67
CA SER A 375 -29.13 23.99 23.50
C SER A 375 -27.72 23.40 23.47
N ILE A 376 -26.69 24.19 23.82
CA ILE A 376 -25.28 23.75 23.89
C ILE A 376 -25.10 22.63 24.94
N ASN A 377 -25.70 22.79 26.12
CA ASN A 377 -25.58 21.82 27.21
C ASN A 377 -26.19 20.45 26.86
N ASN A 378 -27.15 20.43 25.93
CA ASN A 378 -27.82 19.22 25.47
C ASN A 378 -27.19 18.62 24.20
N LEU A 379 -26.10 19.19 23.69
CA LEU A 379 -25.44 18.68 22.49
C LEU A 379 -24.79 17.32 22.75
N VAL A 380 -24.94 16.43 21.76
CA VAL A 380 -24.24 15.16 21.69
C VAL A 380 -23.17 15.22 20.60
N ALA A 381 -22.19 14.33 20.70
CA ALA A 381 -21.16 14.24 19.69
C ALA A 381 -21.73 13.76 18.34
N THR A 382 -21.23 14.33 17.25
CA THR A 382 -21.62 13.96 15.89
C THR A 382 -20.78 12.78 15.41
N GLU A 383 -21.43 11.69 15.01
CA GLU A 383 -20.77 10.54 14.35
C GLU A 383 -20.68 10.78 12.84
N VAL A 384 -19.51 10.55 12.26
CA VAL A 384 -19.27 10.62 10.81
C VAL A 384 -18.58 9.33 10.36
N ASP A 385 -19.04 8.78 9.24
CA ASP A 385 -18.44 7.64 8.55
C ASP A 385 -17.69 8.13 7.31
N ILE A 386 -16.40 7.76 7.22
CA ILE A 386 -15.53 8.03 6.07
C ILE A 386 -14.83 6.72 5.70
N ASP A 387 -15.09 6.19 4.50
CA ASP A 387 -14.52 4.92 4.03
C ASP A 387 -14.72 3.72 4.99
N GLY A 388 -15.84 3.69 5.72
CA GLY A 388 -16.15 2.66 6.71
C GLY A 388 -15.51 2.89 8.07
N GLU A 389 -14.76 3.98 8.23
CA GLU A 389 -14.14 4.38 9.48
C GLU A 389 -14.99 5.41 10.20
N LYS A 390 -15.26 5.16 11.48
CA LYS A 390 -16.12 6.01 12.32
C LYS A 390 -15.30 7.04 13.08
N PHE A 391 -15.77 8.27 13.05
CA PHE A 391 -15.19 9.42 13.75
C PHE A 391 -16.26 10.05 14.63
N LEU A 392 -15.90 10.35 15.88
CA LEU A 392 -16.81 10.96 16.85
C LEU A 392 -16.30 12.36 17.20
N VAL A 393 -17.05 13.39 16.80
CA VAL A 393 -16.67 14.79 16.94
C VAL A 393 -17.50 15.47 18.02
N HIS A 394 -16.84 15.86 19.10
CA HIS A 394 -17.42 16.67 20.17
C HIS A 394 -17.39 18.15 19.79
N SER A 395 -18.44 18.91 20.12
CA SER A 395 -18.47 20.35 19.86
C SER A 395 -18.30 21.14 21.15
N GLN A 396 -17.40 22.13 21.15
CA GLN A 396 -17.20 23.07 22.25
C GLN A 396 -17.51 24.48 21.78
N PHE A 397 -18.40 25.17 22.49
CA PHE A 397 -18.83 26.51 22.15
C PHE A 397 -18.27 27.55 23.12
N VAL A 398 -17.77 28.65 22.57
CA VAL A 398 -17.27 29.80 23.35
C VAL A 398 -18.00 31.07 22.92
N MET A 399 -18.66 31.72 23.87
CA MET A 399 -19.39 32.95 23.60
C MET A 399 -18.40 34.12 23.50
N THR A 400 -18.09 34.55 22.28
CA THR A 400 -17.10 35.63 22.01
C THR A 400 -17.56 36.61 20.95
N MET A 401 -18.64 36.31 20.23
CA MET A 401 -19.23 37.22 19.25
C MET A 401 -20.22 38.14 19.95
N VAL A 402 -19.72 38.94 20.88
CA VAL A 402 -20.50 39.86 21.72
C VAL A 402 -19.85 41.23 21.70
N ASP A 403 -20.67 42.28 21.69
CA ASP A 403 -20.19 43.64 21.90
C ASP A 403 -20.06 43.94 23.40
N GLY A 404 -19.53 45.12 23.75
CA GLY A 404 -19.35 45.51 25.15
C GLY A 404 -20.67 45.57 25.94
N LYS A 405 -21.77 45.93 25.29
CA LYS A 405 -23.11 46.01 25.91
C LYS A 405 -23.61 44.62 26.30
N VAL A 406 -23.51 43.66 25.38
CA VAL A 406 -23.89 42.26 25.61
C VAL A 406 -22.93 41.59 26.59
N ALA A 407 -21.65 41.94 26.61
CA ALA A 407 -20.67 41.41 27.56
C ALA A 407 -21.05 41.70 29.03
N VAL A 408 -21.49 42.94 29.33
CA VAL A 408 -22.00 43.33 30.65
C VAL A 408 -23.26 42.53 31.01
N VAL A 409 -24.19 42.42 30.07
CA VAL A 409 -25.47 41.72 30.27
C VAL A 409 -25.28 40.22 30.51
N SER A 410 -24.30 39.61 29.83
CA SER A 410 -24.02 38.18 29.90
C SER A 410 -23.10 37.76 31.05
N GLY A 411 -22.62 38.72 31.85
CA GLY A 411 -21.70 38.48 32.97
C GLY A 411 -20.31 38.01 32.53
N LEU A 412 -19.88 38.38 31.32
CA LEU A 412 -18.55 38.05 30.78
C LEU A 412 -17.46 39.05 31.20
N VAL A 413 -17.88 40.24 31.66
CA VAL A 413 -17.01 41.35 32.11
C VAL A 413 -17.54 41.91 33.43
#